data_AF-A0A919ANA4-F1
#
_entry.id   AF-A0A919ANA4-F1
#
_cell.length_a   1.000
_cell.length_b   1.000
_cell.length_c   1.000
_cell.angle_alpha   90.00
_cell.angle_beta   90.00
_cell.angle_gamma   90.00
#
_symmetry.space_group_name_H-M   'P 1'
#
loop_
_entity.id
_entity.type
_entity.pdbx_description
1 polymer ?
#
loop_
_entity_poly.entity_id
_entity_poly.type
_entity_poly.pdbx_seq_one_letter_code
_entity_poly.pdbx_strand_id
1 'polypeptide(L)' 'MSSALEPENTTPAKVGDSQVSRHSRVLAANLYNHLGLKKALRICEDNQWYSVVTALEDIHCKRRG' A
#
# COMPACT_ATOMS: atom_id res chain seq x y z
N MET A 1 45.25 3.61 -9.83
CA MET A 1 44.91 2.17 -9.72
C MET A 1 43.93 2.02 -8.57
N SER A 2 42.73 1.56 -8.92
CA SER A 2 41.62 1.02 -8.12
C SER A 2 41.42 1.46 -6.67
N SER A 3 40.42 2.32 -6.44
CA SER A 3 39.69 2.37 -5.16
C SER A 3 38.55 1.35 -5.22
N ALA A 4 38.54 0.43 -4.26
CA ALA A 4 37.55 -0.63 -4.12
C ALA A 4 36.13 -0.06 -3.97
N LEU A 5 35.23 -0.53 -4.82
CA LEU A 5 33.79 -0.45 -4.63
C LEU A 5 33.40 -1.67 -3.79
N GLU A 6 33.25 -1.48 -2.48
CA GLU A 6 32.67 -2.49 -1.60
C GLU A 6 31.14 -2.39 -1.62
N PRO A 7 30.43 -3.52 -1.41
CA PRO A 7 29.16 -3.81 -2.07
C PRO A 7 27.92 -3.45 -1.23
N GLU A 8 26.79 -3.38 -1.93
CA GLU A 8 25.41 -3.31 -1.43
C GLU A 8 25.21 -3.85 0.00
N ASN A 9 25.02 -2.95 0.97
CA ASN A 9 24.28 -3.27 2.17
C ASN A 9 22.78 -3.06 1.90
N THR A 10 22.23 -3.80 0.94
CA THR A 10 20.78 -3.95 0.78
C THR A 10 20.33 -4.88 1.89
N THR A 11 20.06 -4.31 3.06
CA THR A 11 19.42 -5.03 4.17
C THR A 11 18.17 -5.70 3.61
N PRO A 12 17.98 -7.02 3.82
CA PRO A 12 16.78 -7.69 3.33
C PRO A 12 15.60 -7.08 4.09
N ALA A 13 14.76 -6.33 3.38
CA ALA A 13 13.50 -5.85 3.89
C ALA A 13 12.75 -7.06 4.43
N LYS A 14 12.63 -7.11 5.76
CA LYS A 14 11.92 -8.14 6.49
C LYS A 14 10.51 -8.20 5.90
N VAL A 15 10.24 -9.24 5.14
CA VAL A 15 8.94 -9.57 4.58
C VAL A 15 8.04 -9.91 5.76
N GLY A 16 7.26 -8.94 6.22
CA GLY A 16 6.37 -9.09 7.36
C GLY A 16 5.76 -7.74 7.65
N ASP A 17 4.49 -7.62 7.31
CA ASP A 17 3.72 -6.37 7.21
C ASP A 17 4.15 -5.49 6.03
N SER A 18 3.48 -5.69 4.89
CA SER A 18 3.23 -4.62 3.93
C SER A 18 2.57 -3.47 4.69
N GLN A 19 3.39 -2.63 5.32
CA GLN A 19 2.96 -1.56 6.20
C GLN A 19 2.46 -0.45 5.30
N VAL A 20 1.23 -0.63 4.79
CA VAL A 20 0.49 0.39 4.07
C VAL A 20 0.62 1.69 4.86
N SER A 21 1.15 2.70 4.19
CA SER A 21 1.43 3.99 4.82
C SER A 21 0.16 4.54 5.48
N ARG A 22 0.30 5.28 6.57
CA ARG A 22 -0.84 5.89 7.26
C ARG A 22 -1.66 6.76 6.30
N HIS A 23 -1.00 7.48 5.40
CA HIS A 23 -1.66 8.30 4.38
C HIS A 23 -2.49 7.45 3.41
N SER A 24 -1.98 6.31 2.97
CA SER A 24 -2.72 5.38 2.09
C SER A 24 -3.96 4.81 2.78
N ARG A 25 -3.87 4.48 4.08
CA ARG A 25 -5.04 4.04 4.88
C ARG A 25 -6.10 5.13 5.03
N VAL A 26 -5.70 6.35 5.32
CA VAL A 26 -6.64 7.49 5.45
C VAL A 26 -7.33 7.76 4.11
N LEU A 27 -6.56 7.78 3.01
CA LEU A 27 -7.13 7.98 1.68
C LEU A 27 -8.11 6.85 1.32
N ALA A 28 -7.73 5.60 1.55
CA ALA A 28 -8.60 4.43 1.35
C ALA A 28 -9.90 4.52 2.16
N ALA A 29 -9.81 4.86 3.44
CA ALA A 29 -10.99 5.03 4.29
C ALA A 29 -11.93 6.13 3.77
N ASN A 30 -11.38 7.27 3.36
CA ASN A 30 -12.15 8.36 2.78
C ASN A 30 -12.81 7.96 1.46
N LEU A 31 -12.08 7.33 0.56
CA LEU A 31 -12.60 6.85 -0.72
C LEU A 31 -13.71 5.81 -0.51
N TYR A 32 -13.50 4.87 0.40
CA TYR A 32 -14.49 3.86 0.77
C TYR A 32 -15.78 4.52 1.28
N ASN A 33 -15.66 5.48 2.19
CA ASN A 33 -16.82 6.13 2.81
C ASN A 33 -17.59 7.03 1.83
N HIS A 34 -16.91 7.69 0.89
CA HIS A 34 -17.55 8.59 -0.08
C HIS A 34 -18.14 7.86 -1.30
N LEU A 35 -17.46 6.83 -1.82
CA LEU A 35 -17.80 6.22 -3.10
C LEU A 35 -18.28 4.77 -2.97
N GLY A 36 -17.98 4.12 -1.84
CA GLY A 36 -18.12 2.69 -1.66
C GLY A 36 -16.97 1.90 -2.28
N LEU A 37 -16.76 0.67 -1.77
CA LEU A 37 -15.61 -0.17 -2.10
C LEU A 37 -15.36 -0.35 -3.61
N LYS A 38 -16.38 -0.74 -4.37
CA LYS A 38 -16.22 -1.05 -5.80
C LYS A 38 -15.74 0.14 -6.62
N LYS A 39 -16.27 1.33 -6.36
CA LYS A 39 -15.87 2.56 -7.06
C LYS A 39 -14.48 3.01 -6.61
N ALA A 40 -14.19 2.92 -5.30
CA ALA A 40 -12.89 3.26 -4.75
C ALA A 40 -11.77 2.38 -5.32
N LEU A 41 -11.98 1.05 -5.40
CA LEU A 41 -11.01 0.11 -5.99
C LEU A 41 -10.73 0.45 -7.45
N ARG A 42 -11.78 0.62 -8.28
CA ARG A 42 -11.60 0.97 -9.70
C ARG A 42 -10.78 2.24 -9.90
N ILE A 43 -11.07 3.30 -9.15
CA ILE A 43 -10.28 4.54 -9.23
C ILE A 43 -8.84 4.30 -8.80
N CYS A 44 -8.60 3.55 -7.73
CA CYS A 44 -7.25 3.27 -7.26
C CYS A 44 -6.47 2.39 -8.25
N GLU A 45 -7.12 1.42 -8.91
CA GLU A 45 -6.52 0.60 -9.97
C GLU A 45 -6.20 1.44 -11.21
N ASP A 46 -7.15 2.27 -11.68
CA ASP A 46 -6.97 3.17 -12.82
C ASP A 46 -5.81 4.16 -12.61
N ASN A 47 -5.59 4.59 -11.36
CA ASN A 47 -4.49 5.49 -10.98
C ASN A 47 -3.24 4.76 -10.47
N GLN A 48 -3.22 3.42 -10.51
CA GLN A 48 -2.11 2.57 -10.03
C GLN A 48 -1.71 2.84 -8.57
N TRP A 49 -2.65 3.23 -7.71
CA TRP A 49 -2.43 3.45 -6.29
C TRP A 49 -2.45 2.14 -5.50
N TYR A 50 -1.52 1.23 -5.81
CA TYR A 50 -1.50 -0.13 -5.27
C TYR A 50 -1.51 -0.18 -3.74
N SER A 51 -0.79 0.72 -3.06
CA SER A 51 -0.81 0.83 -1.60
C SER A 51 -2.19 1.19 -1.04
N VAL A 52 -3.00 1.95 -1.78
CA VAL A 52 -4.36 2.35 -1.40
C VAL A 52 -5.35 1.22 -1.71
N VAL A 53 -5.14 0.47 -2.79
CA VAL A 53 -5.89 -0.77 -3.10
C VAL A 53 -5.75 -1.77 -1.96
N THR A 54 -4.51 -2.09 -1.55
CA THR A 54 -4.26 -3.00 -0.42
C THR A 54 -4.89 -2.48 0.88
N ALA A 55 -4.86 -1.16 1.10
CA ALA A 55 -5.52 -0.54 2.24
C ALA A 55 -7.05 -0.69 2.22
N LEU A 56 -7.66 -0.51 1.04
CA LEU A 56 -9.11 -0.66 0.83
C LEU A 56 -9.57 -2.09 1.11
N GLU A 57 -8.80 -3.08 0.63
CA GLU A 57 -9.06 -4.50 0.88
C GLU A 57 -8.93 -4.84 2.36
N ASP A 58 -7.89 -4.37 3.05
CA ASP A 58 -7.71 -4.58 4.49
C ASP A 58 -8.85 -3.97 5.32
N ILE A 59 -9.28 -2.73 5.00
CA ILE A 59 -10.42 -2.06 5.65
C ILE A 59 -11.72 -2.84 5.44
N HIS A 60 -11.94 -3.41 4.25
CA HIS A 60 -13.13 -4.17 3.93
C HIS A 60 -13.14 -5.54 4.62
N CYS A 61 -12.01 -6.25 4.64
CA CYS A 61 -11.86 -7.51 5.36
C CYS A 61 -12.09 -7.33 6.88
N LYS A 62 -11.52 -6.29 7.49
CA LYS A 62 -11.71 -5.98 8.92
C LYS A 62 -13.15 -5.63 9.31
N ARG A 63 -13.97 -5.14 8.38
CA ARG A 63 -15.39 -4.83 8.65
C ARG A 63 -16.33 -6.03 8.50
N ARG A 64 -15.85 -7.15 7.98
CA ARG A 64 -16.62 -8.39 7.79
C ARG A 64 -16.30 -9.49 8.80
N GLY A 65 -15.25 -9.32 9.61
CA GLY A 65 -14.88 -10.20 10.72
C GLY A 65 -15.48 -9.77 12.04
#